data_AF-A0AA39PDS3-F1
#
_entry.id   AF-A0AA39PDS3-F1
#
_cell.length_a   1.000
_cell.length_b   1.000
_cell.length_c   1.000
_cell.angle_alpha   90.00
_cell.angle_beta   90.00
_cell.angle_gamma   90.00
#
_symmetry.space_group_name_H-M   'P 1'
#
loop_
_entity.id
_entity.type
_entity.pdbx_description
1 polymer ?
#
loop_
_entity_poly.entity_id
_entity_poly.type
_entity_poly.pdbx_seq_one_letter_code
_entity_poly.pdbx_strand_id
1 'polypeptide(L)'
;MDGPNLDSDGILQEAKNRKDWDSADKLRELANARTNLAKPRVGKDRPKEEDIFSRARKSSSRFWALLMGINQYNSQPLEGCVNDVELIKKYLTEDLDVPADHIRSLCDESATRDNIISALLGFCNGVRICRDDIIIIYFAGHGTSYPDPKHWSDGFDHAIEAICPFDRGFNRNGMLVPDISDREIHSVLALISNAKGHRITVILDCCYAVPEVIVDSLQEGGFERHIL
;
A
#
# COMPACT_ATOMS: atom_id res chain seq x y z
N MET A 1 -31.90 8.84 6.14
CA MET A 1 -31.81 8.95 7.61
C MET A 1 -30.34 9.02 7.93
N ASP A 2 -29.90 10.20 8.32
CA ASP A 2 -28.50 10.55 8.52
C ASP A 2 -27.98 10.02 9.85
N GLY A 3 -26.83 9.34 9.82
CA GLY A 3 -26.07 8.96 11.02
C GLY A 3 -25.11 10.08 11.44
N PRO A 4 -24.70 10.14 12.72
CA PRO A 4 -24.04 11.31 13.28
C PRO A 4 -22.58 11.43 12.82
N ASN A 5 -22.25 12.64 12.37
CA ASN A 5 -20.92 13.14 12.04
C ASN A 5 -20.11 13.38 13.32
N LEU A 6 -18.92 12.80 13.43
CA LEU A 6 -17.97 13.09 14.51
C LEU A 6 -16.85 13.96 13.94
N ASP A 7 -16.91 15.22 14.31
CA ASP A 7 -16.06 16.32 13.88
C ASP A 7 -14.59 16.11 14.32
N SER A 8 -13.71 16.06 13.32
CA SER A 8 -12.25 15.97 13.40
C SER A 8 -11.60 17.13 14.18
N ASP A 9 -12.29 18.26 14.31
CA ASP A 9 -11.76 19.45 14.98
C ASP A 9 -11.68 19.27 16.51
N GLY A 10 -12.52 18.40 17.09
CA GLY A 10 -12.49 18.08 18.52
C GLY A 10 -11.21 17.35 18.95
N ILE A 11 -10.71 16.44 18.12
CA ILE A 11 -9.52 15.61 18.42
C ILE A 11 -8.23 16.42 18.30
N LEU A 12 -8.16 17.35 17.33
CA LEU A 12 -7.01 18.22 17.12
C LEU A 12 -6.81 19.21 18.26
N GLN A 13 -7.90 19.65 18.90
CA GLN A 13 -7.85 20.57 20.02
C GLN A 13 -7.39 19.89 21.33
N GLU A 14 -7.69 18.60 21.50
CA GLU A 14 -7.24 17.80 22.65
C GLU A 14 -5.73 17.47 22.58
N ALA A 15 -5.18 17.29 21.37
CA ALA A 15 -3.76 17.03 21.17
C ALA A 15 -2.86 18.24 21.50
N LYS A 16 -3.34 19.46 21.26
CA LYS A 16 -2.59 20.71 21.53
C LYS A 16 -2.53 21.09 23.02
N ASN A 17 -3.43 20.56 23.84
CA ASN A 17 -3.55 20.90 25.26
C ASN A 17 -2.69 20.01 26.19
N ARG A 18 -1.92 19.05 25.66
CA ARG A 18 -1.01 18.25 26.48
C ARG A 18 0.23 19.07 26.87
N LYS A 19 0.39 19.30 28.18
CA LYS A 19 1.41 20.14 28.82
C LYS A 19 2.84 19.54 28.84
N ASP A 20 3.13 18.48 28.09
CA ASP A 20 4.42 17.77 28.15
C ASP A 20 5.39 18.10 27.00
N TRP A 21 5.04 19.06 26.14
CA TRP A 21 5.87 19.48 25.01
C TRP A 21 6.79 20.66 25.37
N ASP A 22 7.78 20.44 26.25
CA ASP A 22 8.86 21.41 26.44
C ASP A 22 10.01 21.12 25.46
N SER A 23 10.01 21.87 24.35
CA SER A 23 10.84 21.62 23.17
C SER A 23 12.33 21.86 23.38
N ALA A 24 12.74 22.62 24.40
CA ALA A 24 14.12 23.10 24.50
C ALA A 24 15.11 22.03 24.98
N ASP A 25 14.71 21.18 25.93
CA ASP A 25 15.61 20.18 26.53
C ASP A 25 15.81 18.95 25.63
N LYS A 26 14.73 18.48 24.97
CA LYS A 26 14.82 17.41 23.97
C LYS A 26 15.61 17.81 22.72
N LEU A 27 15.50 19.08 22.28
CA LEU A 27 16.31 19.58 21.16
C LEU A 27 17.80 19.71 21.55
N ARG A 28 18.11 20.06 22.81
CA ARG A 28 19.48 20.01 23.34
C ARG A 28 20.02 18.59 23.43
N GLU A 29 19.20 17.63 23.83
CA GLU A 29 19.57 16.21 23.90
C GLU A 29 19.89 15.66 22.50
N LEU A 30 19.05 16.00 21.50
CA LEU A 30 19.25 15.63 20.10
C LEU A 30 20.45 16.35 19.46
N ALA A 31 20.69 17.62 19.82
CA ALA A 31 21.87 18.36 19.36
C ALA A 31 23.16 17.74 19.91
N ASN A 32 23.20 17.40 21.20
CA ASN A 32 24.34 16.73 21.84
C ASN A 32 24.56 15.31 21.31
N ALA A 33 23.49 14.58 20.97
CA ALA A 33 23.58 13.30 20.27
C ALA A 33 24.21 13.47 18.87
N ARG A 34 23.86 14.55 18.15
CA ARG A 34 24.42 14.89 16.84
C ARG A 34 25.91 15.25 16.89
N THR A 35 26.35 15.99 17.92
CA THR A 35 27.78 16.30 18.12
C THR A 35 28.61 15.07 18.46
N ASN A 36 28.00 14.05 19.07
CA ASN A 36 28.64 12.75 19.35
C ASN A 36 28.66 11.81 18.14
N LEU A 37 27.77 12.00 17.14
CA LEU A 37 27.84 11.31 15.85
C LEU A 37 28.86 11.91 14.88
N ALA A 38 29.28 13.18 15.09
CA ALA A 38 30.24 13.86 14.22
C ALA A 38 31.73 13.66 14.61
N LYS A 39 32.02 12.90 15.68
CA LYS A 39 33.40 12.49 16.00
C LYS A 39 33.68 11.15 15.31
N PRO A 40 34.72 11.04 14.46
CA PRO A 40 35.15 9.74 13.99
C PRO A 40 35.60 8.94 15.21
N ARG A 41 34.89 7.85 15.51
CA ARG A 41 35.40 6.85 16.44
C ARG A 41 36.61 6.22 15.78
N VAL A 42 37.80 6.70 16.12
CA VAL A 42 39.04 5.97 15.90
C VAL A 42 39.06 4.82 16.89
N GLY A 43 38.22 3.81 16.60
CA GLY A 43 38.36 2.45 17.08
C GLY A 43 38.81 1.65 15.88
N LYS A 44 39.99 1.05 15.97
CA LYS A 44 40.40 -0.04 15.08
C LYS A 44 39.34 -1.14 15.23
N ASP A 45 38.49 -1.26 14.22
CA ASP A 45 38.05 -2.52 13.61
C ASP A 45 36.88 -2.18 12.68
N ARG A 46 37.07 -2.42 11.37
CA ARG A 46 35.94 -2.44 10.43
C ARG A 46 34.99 -3.53 10.92
N PRO A 47 33.66 -3.30 11.00
CA PRO A 47 32.73 -4.38 11.25
C PRO A 47 33.02 -5.47 10.21
N LYS A 48 33.27 -6.68 10.68
CA LYS A 48 33.53 -7.81 9.79
C LYS A 48 32.30 -7.97 8.90
N GLU A 49 32.50 -8.33 7.63
CA GLU A 49 31.39 -8.51 6.69
C GLU A 49 30.28 -9.40 7.29
N GLU A 50 30.67 -10.44 8.04
CA GLU A 50 29.79 -11.33 8.82
C GLU A 50 28.82 -10.59 9.79
N ASP A 51 29.24 -9.49 10.41
CA ASP A 51 28.39 -8.68 11.31
C ASP A 51 27.39 -7.80 10.55
N ILE A 52 27.76 -7.37 9.34
CA ILE A 52 26.87 -6.61 8.46
C ILE A 52 25.80 -7.55 7.90
N PHE A 53 26.22 -8.71 7.39
CA PHE A 53 25.31 -9.73 6.86
C PHE A 53 24.40 -10.29 7.94
N SER A 54 24.88 -10.54 9.16
CA SER A 54 24.02 -11.02 10.26
C SER A 54 22.99 -9.96 10.70
N ARG A 55 23.34 -8.67 10.69
CA ARG A 55 22.37 -7.58 10.97
C ARG A 55 21.39 -7.36 9.82
N ALA A 56 21.84 -7.44 8.57
CA ALA A 56 20.98 -7.37 7.40
C ALA A 56 19.98 -8.55 7.37
N ARG A 57 20.46 -9.78 7.62
CA ARG A 57 19.64 -10.99 7.71
C ARG A 57 18.68 -10.97 8.92
N LYS A 58 19.10 -10.35 10.03
CA LYS A 58 18.19 -10.08 11.16
C LYS A 58 17.13 -9.04 10.79
N SER A 59 17.47 -8.07 9.96
CA SER A 59 16.53 -7.07 9.44
C SER A 59 15.59 -7.68 8.39
N SER A 60 16.04 -8.61 7.55
CA SER A 60 15.23 -9.23 6.49
C SER A 60 14.10 -10.08 7.05
N SER A 61 14.33 -10.74 8.20
CA SER A 61 13.30 -11.46 8.95
C SER A 61 12.16 -10.58 9.47
N ARG A 62 12.29 -9.25 9.37
CA ARG A 62 11.25 -8.29 9.76
C ARG A 62 10.41 -7.80 8.57
N PHE A 63 10.72 -8.25 7.35
CA PHE A 63 9.91 -7.94 6.18
C PHE A 63 8.81 -8.97 6.01
N TRP A 64 7.66 -8.48 5.58
CA TRP A 64 6.49 -9.24 5.18
C TRP A 64 5.96 -8.66 3.89
N ALA A 65 5.52 -9.51 2.96
CA ALA A 65 5.07 -9.05 1.66
C ALA A 65 3.77 -9.72 1.21
N LEU A 66 2.90 -8.92 0.59
CA LEU A 66 1.80 -9.37 -0.25
C LEU A 66 2.06 -8.90 -1.67
N LEU A 67 2.23 -9.84 -2.60
CA LEU A 67 2.52 -9.59 -4.00
C LEU A 67 1.32 -10.07 -4.83
N MET A 68 0.79 -9.22 -5.70
CA MET A 68 -0.42 -9.49 -6.45
C MET A 68 -0.19 -9.16 -7.93
N GLY A 69 -0.54 -10.08 -8.83
CA GLY A 69 -0.29 -9.94 -10.26
C GLY A 69 -1.38 -10.61 -11.08
N ILE A 70 -2.04 -9.85 -11.96
CA ILE A 70 -3.19 -10.36 -12.72
C ILE A 70 -2.98 -10.11 -14.20
N ASN A 71 -2.89 -11.18 -14.96
CA ASN A 71 -2.80 -11.18 -16.42
C ASN A 71 -4.12 -11.60 -17.05
N GLN A 72 -4.73 -12.66 -16.50
CA GLN A 72 -5.84 -13.39 -17.11
C GLN A 72 -7.21 -12.76 -16.85
N TYR A 73 -7.36 -11.47 -17.11
CA TYR A 73 -8.67 -10.82 -17.05
C TYR A 73 -9.61 -11.36 -18.13
N ASN A 74 -10.90 -11.47 -17.81
CA ASN A 74 -11.93 -11.88 -18.77
C ASN A 74 -11.99 -10.97 -20.01
N SER A 75 -11.63 -9.69 -19.84
CA SER A 75 -11.52 -8.69 -20.90
C SER A 75 -10.19 -7.98 -20.80
N GLN A 76 -9.56 -7.68 -21.94
CA GLN A 76 -8.27 -6.98 -22.03
C GLN A 76 -7.16 -7.67 -21.19
N PRO A 77 -6.77 -8.91 -21.51
CA PRO A 77 -5.71 -9.60 -20.76
C PRO A 77 -4.38 -8.84 -20.86
N LEU A 78 -3.54 -9.01 -19.84
CA LEU A 78 -2.19 -8.48 -19.75
C LEU A 78 -1.16 -9.63 -19.80
N GLU A 79 0.11 -9.32 -20.03
CA GLU A 79 1.16 -10.34 -20.15
C GLU A 79 2.29 -10.20 -19.12
N GLY A 80 2.43 -9.04 -18.47
CA GLY A 80 3.58 -8.73 -17.60
C GLY A 80 3.38 -8.96 -16.11
N CYS A 81 2.16 -8.81 -15.59
CA CYS A 81 1.91 -8.62 -14.16
C CYS A 81 2.35 -9.81 -13.30
N VAL A 82 2.14 -11.04 -13.78
CA VAL A 82 2.60 -12.25 -13.06
C VAL A 82 4.12 -12.35 -13.08
N ASN A 83 4.76 -11.96 -14.18
CA ASN A 83 6.23 -11.91 -14.26
C ASN A 83 6.80 -10.86 -13.30
N ASP A 84 6.15 -9.69 -13.16
CA ASP A 84 6.58 -8.65 -12.24
C ASP A 84 6.52 -9.11 -10.77
N VAL A 85 5.46 -9.85 -10.40
CA VAL A 85 5.36 -10.50 -9.09
C VAL A 85 6.52 -11.46 -8.85
N GLU A 86 6.86 -12.30 -9.82
CA GLU A 86 7.97 -13.25 -9.67
C GLU A 86 9.33 -12.55 -9.58
N LEU A 87 9.54 -11.46 -10.33
CA LEU A 87 10.77 -10.65 -10.24
C LEU A 87 10.91 -10.00 -8.87
N ILE A 88 9.85 -9.40 -8.34
CA ILE A 88 9.88 -8.77 -7.01
C ILE A 88 10.05 -9.82 -5.93
N LYS A 89 9.35 -10.95 -6.02
CA LYS A 89 9.51 -12.06 -5.09
C LYS A 89 10.95 -12.54 -5.06
N LYS A 90 11.55 -12.74 -6.24
CA LYS A 90 12.95 -13.14 -6.38
C LYS A 90 13.88 -12.12 -5.71
N TYR A 91 13.70 -10.83 -5.99
CA TYR A 91 14.47 -9.76 -5.35
C TYR A 91 14.34 -9.78 -3.82
N LEU A 92 13.12 -9.91 -3.29
CA LEU A 92 12.89 -9.99 -1.85
C LEU A 92 13.60 -11.21 -1.23
N THR A 93 13.54 -12.38 -1.87
CA THR A 93 14.13 -13.61 -1.32
C THR A 93 15.64 -13.71 -1.51
N GLU A 94 16.16 -13.33 -2.68
CA GLU A 94 17.57 -13.57 -3.06
C GLU A 94 18.47 -12.39 -2.69
N ASP A 95 18.02 -11.15 -2.91
CA ASP A 95 18.84 -9.96 -2.68
C ASP A 95 18.63 -9.37 -1.28
N LEU A 96 17.41 -9.51 -0.74
CA LEU A 96 17.06 -8.99 0.59
C LEU A 96 16.95 -10.08 1.67
N ASP A 97 17.19 -11.36 1.38
CA ASP A 97 17.12 -12.47 2.33
C ASP A 97 15.77 -12.54 3.10
N VAL A 98 14.66 -12.09 2.51
CA VAL A 98 13.33 -12.18 3.14
C VAL A 98 12.89 -13.65 3.18
N PRO A 99 12.46 -14.20 4.33
CA PRO A 99 11.97 -15.56 4.40
C PRO A 99 10.79 -15.79 3.44
N ALA A 100 10.84 -16.89 2.67
CA ALA A 100 9.80 -17.17 1.67
C ALA A 100 8.39 -17.31 2.30
N ASP A 101 8.31 -17.78 3.55
CA ASP A 101 7.05 -17.90 4.30
C ASP A 101 6.55 -16.57 4.88
N HIS A 102 7.28 -15.47 4.69
CA HIS A 102 6.83 -14.10 4.96
C HIS A 102 6.23 -13.43 3.71
N ILE A 103 6.31 -14.09 2.55
CA ILE A 103 5.84 -13.57 1.28
C ILE A 103 4.61 -14.38 0.84
N ARG A 104 3.49 -13.70 0.64
CA ARG A 104 2.29 -14.25 0.03
C ARG A 104 2.13 -13.70 -1.37
N SER A 105 1.96 -14.57 -2.35
CA SER A 105 1.66 -14.19 -3.74
C SER A 105 0.23 -14.58 -4.09
N LEU A 106 -0.51 -13.69 -4.76
CA LEU A 106 -1.80 -13.96 -5.37
C LEU A 106 -1.70 -13.63 -6.87
N CYS A 107 -1.76 -14.64 -7.72
CA CYS A 107 -1.69 -14.49 -9.17
C CYS A 107 -2.96 -14.99 -9.84
N ASP A 108 -3.42 -14.27 -10.88
CA ASP A 108 -4.57 -14.61 -11.71
C ASP A 108 -5.78 -15.09 -10.90
N GLU A 109 -6.24 -16.33 -11.10
CA GLU A 109 -7.40 -16.95 -10.47
C GLU A 109 -7.39 -16.93 -8.93
N SER A 110 -6.22 -16.80 -8.31
CA SER A 110 -6.10 -16.68 -6.86
C SER A 110 -6.24 -15.24 -6.35
N ALA A 111 -6.08 -14.24 -7.21
CA ALA A 111 -6.22 -12.81 -6.90
C ALA A 111 -7.68 -12.33 -7.01
N THR A 112 -8.58 -13.10 -6.39
CA THR A 112 -9.99 -12.70 -6.23
C THR A 112 -10.11 -11.55 -5.23
N ARG A 113 -11.20 -10.80 -5.32
CA ARG A 113 -11.50 -9.71 -4.39
C ARG A 113 -11.39 -10.15 -2.93
N ASP A 114 -12.04 -11.26 -2.60
CA ASP A 114 -12.06 -11.79 -1.23
C ASP A 114 -10.67 -12.24 -0.76
N ASN A 115 -9.87 -12.85 -1.63
CA ASN A 115 -8.52 -13.26 -1.29
C ASN A 115 -7.60 -12.06 -1.05
N ILE A 116 -7.70 -11.02 -1.88
CA ILE A 116 -6.93 -9.78 -1.73
C ILE A 116 -7.27 -9.11 -0.39
N ILE A 117 -8.55 -8.85 -0.12
CA ILE A 117 -8.99 -8.21 1.12
C ILE A 117 -8.62 -9.06 2.35
N SER A 118 -8.81 -10.38 2.27
CA SER A 118 -8.45 -11.30 3.36
C SER A 118 -6.94 -11.33 3.60
N ALA A 119 -6.12 -11.25 2.55
CA ALA A 119 -4.67 -11.20 2.68
C ALA A 119 -4.21 -9.89 3.34
N LEU A 120 -4.78 -8.76 2.93
CA LEU A 120 -4.48 -7.44 3.53
C LEU A 120 -4.90 -7.39 5.01
N LEU A 121 -6.13 -7.80 5.34
CA LEU A 121 -6.59 -7.87 6.73
C LEU A 121 -5.83 -8.91 7.56
N GLY A 122 -5.27 -9.93 6.90
CA GLY A 122 -4.37 -10.90 7.51
C GLY A 122 -3.15 -10.26 8.19
N PHE A 123 -2.66 -9.12 7.67
CA PHE A 123 -1.58 -8.39 8.31
C PHE A 123 -1.95 -7.86 9.70
N CYS A 124 -3.20 -7.44 9.91
CA CYS A 124 -3.68 -6.97 11.22
C CYS A 124 -3.63 -8.09 12.27
N ASN A 125 -4.05 -9.30 11.87
CA ASN A 125 -4.29 -10.43 12.78
C ASN A 125 -3.09 -11.39 12.87
N GLY A 126 -2.09 -11.27 11.98
CA GLY A 126 -0.94 -12.16 11.94
C GLY A 126 -0.12 -12.09 13.23
N VAL A 127 -0.13 -13.16 14.01
CA VAL A 127 0.59 -13.24 15.31
C VAL A 127 2.11 -13.18 15.12
N ARG A 128 2.60 -13.66 13.97
CA ARG A 128 4.03 -13.62 13.62
C ARG A 128 4.54 -12.23 13.26
N ILE A 129 3.64 -11.31 12.90
CA ILE A 129 3.98 -9.96 12.45
C ILE A 129 4.04 -9.06 13.68
N CYS A 130 5.23 -8.58 13.99
CA CYS A 130 5.46 -7.72 15.14
C CYS A 130 5.18 -6.26 14.79
N ARG A 131 4.94 -5.45 15.82
CA ARG A 131 4.88 -4.00 15.62
C ARG A 131 6.24 -3.49 15.08
N ASP A 132 6.18 -2.58 14.12
CA ASP A 132 7.28 -1.98 13.35
C ASP A 132 8.04 -2.95 12.44
N ASP A 133 7.46 -4.12 12.14
CA ASP A 133 7.85 -4.90 10.96
C ASP A 133 7.60 -4.10 9.69
N ILE A 134 8.34 -4.41 8.63
CA ILE A 134 8.21 -3.75 7.34
C ILE A 134 7.21 -4.56 6.52
N ILE A 135 6.14 -3.91 6.07
CA ILE A 135 5.10 -4.53 5.24
C ILE A 135 5.20 -3.94 3.83
N ILE A 136 5.37 -4.82 2.85
CA ILE A 136 5.40 -4.47 1.42
C ILE A 136 4.13 -5.01 0.78
N ILE A 137 3.41 -4.14 0.08
CA ILE A 137 2.24 -4.50 -0.72
C ILE A 137 2.55 -4.11 -2.16
N TYR A 138 2.56 -5.08 -3.05
CA TYR A 138 2.77 -4.87 -4.48
C TYR A 138 1.54 -5.37 -5.25
N PHE A 139 1.07 -4.57 -6.19
CA PHE A 139 0.01 -4.94 -7.12
C PHE A 139 0.44 -4.59 -8.55
N ALA A 140 0.27 -5.54 -9.48
CA ALA A 140 0.34 -5.32 -10.92
C ALA A 140 -0.94 -5.83 -11.59
N GLY A 141 -1.57 -5.00 -12.42
CA GLY A 141 -2.81 -5.35 -13.09
C GLY A 141 -3.58 -4.14 -13.61
N HIS A 142 -4.88 -4.30 -13.84
CA HIS A 142 -5.75 -3.19 -14.25
C HIS A 142 -6.10 -2.26 -13.08
N GLY A 143 -6.06 -0.97 -13.35
CA GLY A 143 -6.70 0.07 -12.56
C GLY A 143 -7.92 0.62 -13.30
N THR A 144 -8.88 1.16 -12.56
CA THR A 144 -10.05 1.81 -13.12
C THR A 144 -10.46 3.03 -12.30
N SER A 145 -11.42 3.78 -12.80
CA SER A 145 -11.92 4.98 -12.15
C SER A 145 -13.42 5.12 -12.36
N TYR A 146 -14.12 5.50 -11.29
CA TYR A 146 -15.56 5.67 -11.24
C TYR A 146 -15.89 7.10 -10.86
N PRO A 147 -16.97 7.70 -11.37
CA PRO A 147 -17.38 9.00 -10.87
C PRO A 147 -17.84 8.91 -9.41
N ASP A 148 -17.45 9.87 -8.55
CA ASP A 148 -18.01 9.94 -7.20
C ASP A 148 -19.45 10.50 -7.23
N PRO A 149 -20.46 9.69 -6.85
CA PRO A 149 -21.85 10.14 -6.86
C PRO A 149 -22.13 11.30 -5.89
N LYS A 150 -21.29 11.49 -4.86
CA LYS A 150 -21.47 12.54 -3.84
C LYS A 150 -20.99 13.91 -4.30
N HIS A 151 -20.11 13.96 -5.30
CA HIS A 151 -19.46 15.18 -5.76
C HIS A 151 -19.65 15.45 -7.25
N TRP A 152 -20.57 14.72 -7.89
CA TRP A 152 -20.93 14.90 -9.30
C TRP A 152 -21.36 16.34 -9.65
N SER A 153 -21.87 17.10 -8.68
CA SER A 153 -22.33 18.48 -8.85
C SER A 153 -21.24 19.56 -8.72
N ASP A 154 -20.02 19.18 -8.31
CA ASP A 154 -19.09 20.14 -7.69
C ASP A 154 -18.02 20.64 -8.68
N GLY A 155 -18.03 20.13 -9.92
CA GLY A 155 -17.16 20.58 -11.01
C GLY A 155 -15.69 20.18 -10.87
N PHE A 156 -15.33 19.46 -9.80
CA PHE A 156 -14.03 18.85 -9.60
C PHE A 156 -14.11 17.36 -9.93
N ASP A 157 -13.10 16.87 -10.66
CA ASP A 157 -12.93 15.48 -11.07
C ASP A 157 -12.62 14.61 -9.84
N HIS A 158 -13.64 14.33 -9.05
CA HIS A 158 -13.58 13.48 -7.86
C HIS A 158 -13.86 12.04 -8.30
N ALA A 159 -12.94 11.47 -9.08
CA ALA A 159 -13.08 10.09 -9.49
C ALA A 159 -12.60 9.16 -8.36
N ILE A 160 -13.37 8.10 -8.08
CA ILE A 160 -13.00 7.01 -7.18
C ILE A 160 -12.17 6.03 -7.99
N GLU A 161 -10.91 5.93 -7.61
CA GLU A 161 -9.95 5.05 -8.27
C GLU A 161 -10.01 3.67 -7.64
N ALA A 162 -9.76 2.62 -8.42
CA ALA A 162 -9.85 1.25 -7.92
C ALA A 162 -8.89 0.30 -8.63
N ILE A 163 -8.42 -0.71 -7.89
CA ILE A 163 -7.72 -1.86 -8.48
C ILE A 163 -8.73 -2.94 -8.86
N CYS A 164 -8.45 -3.62 -9.96
CA CYS A 164 -9.35 -4.60 -10.57
C CYS A 164 -8.97 -6.03 -10.12
N PRO A 165 -9.76 -6.70 -9.26
CA PRO A 165 -9.54 -8.11 -8.92
C PRO A 165 -9.86 -9.01 -10.12
N PHE A 166 -9.35 -10.25 -10.09
CA PHE A 166 -9.52 -11.21 -11.19
C PHE A 166 -11.00 -11.52 -11.48
N ASP A 167 -11.80 -11.61 -10.42
CA ASP A 167 -13.21 -11.99 -10.47
C ASP A 167 -14.16 -10.79 -10.58
N ARG A 168 -13.65 -9.59 -10.93
CA ARG A 168 -14.47 -8.38 -11.09
C ARG A 168 -15.63 -8.59 -12.07
N GLY A 169 -16.72 -7.87 -11.83
CA GLY A 169 -17.93 -7.95 -12.64
C GLY A 169 -18.88 -9.02 -12.13
N PHE A 170 -19.70 -9.60 -13.01
CA PHE A 170 -20.69 -10.58 -12.58
C PHE A 170 -20.08 -11.97 -12.46
N ASN A 171 -20.17 -12.55 -11.27
CA ASN A 171 -19.74 -13.93 -11.05
C ASN A 171 -20.75 -14.95 -11.63
N ARG A 172 -20.45 -16.25 -11.51
CA ARG A 172 -21.30 -17.34 -12.03
C ARG A 172 -22.73 -17.37 -11.48
N ASN A 173 -22.96 -16.75 -10.32
CA ASN A 173 -24.28 -16.65 -9.69
C ASN A 173 -25.02 -15.35 -10.08
N GLY A 174 -24.47 -14.55 -10.98
CA GLY A 174 -25.02 -13.24 -11.36
C GLY A 174 -24.85 -12.17 -10.30
N MET A 175 -24.02 -12.40 -9.27
CA MET A 175 -23.72 -11.39 -8.25
C MET A 175 -22.54 -10.53 -8.70
N LEU A 176 -22.70 -9.22 -8.58
CA LEU A 176 -21.65 -8.25 -8.90
C LEU A 176 -20.54 -8.33 -7.85
N VAL A 177 -19.31 -8.55 -8.30
CA VAL A 177 -18.07 -8.40 -7.54
C VAL A 177 -17.49 -7.03 -7.91
N PRO A 178 -17.52 -6.05 -6.99
CA PRO A 178 -16.98 -4.73 -7.27
C PRO A 178 -15.45 -4.75 -7.23
N ASP A 179 -14.84 -3.78 -7.90
CA ASP A 179 -13.42 -3.51 -7.74
C ASP A 179 -13.09 -3.06 -6.30
N ILE A 180 -11.80 -2.96 -5.98
CA ILE A 180 -11.34 -2.52 -4.66
C ILE A 180 -10.92 -1.05 -4.77
N SER A 181 -11.72 -0.17 -4.18
CA SER A 181 -11.47 1.28 -4.25
C SER A 181 -10.25 1.72 -3.43
N ASP A 182 -9.67 2.84 -3.82
CA ASP A 182 -8.65 3.60 -3.08
C ASP A 182 -9.09 3.88 -1.63
N ARG A 183 -10.38 4.18 -1.40
CA ARG A 183 -10.99 4.37 -0.08
C ARG A 183 -10.96 3.11 0.77
N GLU A 184 -11.24 1.96 0.16
CA GLU A 184 -11.15 0.66 0.85
C GLU A 184 -9.70 0.30 1.17
N ILE A 185 -8.78 0.47 0.21
CA ILE A 185 -7.34 0.27 0.43
C ILE A 185 -6.87 1.17 1.57
N HIS A 186 -7.20 2.46 1.54
CA HIS A 186 -6.86 3.42 2.60
C HIS A 186 -7.36 2.96 3.97
N SER A 187 -8.61 2.51 4.06
CA SER A 187 -9.22 2.02 5.30
C SER A 187 -8.48 0.80 5.85
N VAL A 188 -8.14 -0.16 4.98
CA VAL A 188 -7.39 -1.35 5.38
C VAL A 188 -5.97 -1.00 5.80
N LEU A 189 -5.27 -0.12 5.07
CA LEU A 189 -3.94 0.36 5.44
C LEU A 189 -3.95 1.08 6.80
N ALA A 190 -4.98 1.87 7.09
CA ALA A 190 -5.15 2.51 8.41
C ALA A 190 -5.28 1.47 9.54
N LEU A 191 -6.02 0.38 9.31
CA LEU A 191 -6.12 -0.73 10.26
C LEU A 191 -4.78 -1.43 10.49
N ILE A 192 -4.05 -1.74 9.40
CA ILE A 192 -2.71 -2.35 9.48
C ILE A 192 -1.76 -1.41 10.24
N SER A 193 -1.77 -0.14 9.89
CA SER A 193 -0.96 0.93 10.51
C SER A 193 -1.21 1.02 12.01
N ASN A 194 -2.48 1.00 12.43
CA ASN A 194 -2.86 1.01 13.83
C ASN A 194 -2.40 -0.27 14.57
N ALA A 195 -2.54 -1.43 13.95
CA ALA A 195 -2.19 -2.71 14.57
C ALA A 195 -0.67 -2.97 14.63
N LYS A 196 0.05 -2.70 13.54
CA LYS A 196 1.43 -3.14 13.29
C LYS A 196 2.43 -2.00 13.14
N GLY A 197 2.01 -0.74 13.15
CA GLY A 197 2.91 0.41 12.96
C GLY A 197 3.00 0.88 11.51
N HIS A 198 3.75 1.94 11.28
CA HIS A 198 3.63 2.78 10.07
C HIS A 198 4.58 2.42 8.92
N ARG A 199 5.34 1.32 9.03
CA ARG A 199 6.34 0.92 8.02
C ARG A 199 5.69 0.08 6.92
N ILE A 200 4.78 0.70 6.19
CA ILE A 200 4.02 0.07 5.12
C ILE A 200 4.37 0.77 3.82
N THR A 201 4.84 -0.01 2.84
CA THR A 201 5.12 0.47 1.48
C THR A 201 4.13 -0.18 0.53
N VAL A 202 3.41 0.63 -0.25
CA VAL A 202 2.49 0.17 -1.28
C VAL A 202 3.04 0.60 -2.63
N ILE A 203 3.13 -0.34 -3.56
CA ILE A 203 3.57 -0.11 -4.94
C ILE A 203 2.46 -0.62 -5.85
N LEU A 204 1.94 0.26 -6.70
CA LEU A 204 0.87 -0.04 -7.64
C LEU A 204 1.42 0.14 -9.05
N ASP A 205 1.47 -0.95 -9.81
CA ASP A 205 1.86 -1.03 -11.21
C ASP A 205 0.61 -1.29 -12.05
N CYS A 206 -0.21 -0.25 -12.17
CA CYS A 206 -1.49 -0.32 -12.86
C CYS A 206 -1.83 1.00 -13.53
N CYS A 207 -2.39 0.95 -14.73
CA CYS A 207 -2.84 2.13 -15.47
C CYS A 207 -4.26 2.53 -15.09
N TYR A 208 -4.56 3.83 -15.26
CA TYR A 208 -5.93 4.32 -15.36
C TYR A 208 -6.48 3.99 -16.74
N ALA A 209 -7.20 2.88 -16.87
CA ALA A 209 -8.17 2.76 -17.94
C ALA A 209 -9.35 3.67 -17.55
N VAL A 210 -9.39 4.87 -18.11
CA VAL A 210 -10.64 5.63 -18.24
C VAL A 210 -11.69 4.62 -18.71
N PRO A 211 -12.86 4.49 -18.05
CA PRO A 211 -13.87 3.58 -18.55
C PRO A 211 -14.16 4.01 -19.99
N GLU A 212 -14.13 3.04 -20.91
CA GLU A 212 -14.83 3.15 -22.17
C GLU A 212 -16.29 3.44 -21.81
N VAL A 213 -16.60 4.73 -21.68
CA VAL A 213 -17.96 5.19 -21.56
C VAL A 213 -18.56 4.86 -22.91
N ILE A 214 -19.34 3.79 -22.97
CA ILE A 214 -20.37 3.66 -24.01
C ILE A 214 -21.39 4.75 -23.68
N VAL A 215 -21.05 5.99 -24.02
CA VAL A 215 -22.00 7.08 -24.27
C VAL A 215 -22.21 7.10 -25.76
N ASP A 216 -23.36 6.59 -26.17
CA ASP A 216 -23.92 6.99 -27.44
C ASP A 216 -24.17 8.52 -27.37
N SER A 217 -23.50 9.26 -28.25
CA SER A 217 -23.79 10.65 -28.66
C SER A 217 -23.52 11.80 -27.66
N LEU A 218 -22.42 12.55 -27.85
CA LEU A 218 -22.37 13.88 -28.51
C LEU A 218 -21.04 14.62 -28.23
N GLN A 219 -20.69 15.42 -29.24
CA GLN A 219 -19.47 16.16 -29.56
C GLN A 219 -18.64 16.90 -28.49
N GLU A 220 -17.32 16.86 -28.78
CA GLU A 220 -16.30 17.94 -28.82
C GLU A 220 -15.51 18.36 -27.58
N GLY A 221 -14.17 18.32 -27.74
CA GLY A 221 -13.26 19.31 -27.18
C GLY A 221 -12.13 18.75 -26.31
N GLY A 222 -11.03 18.31 -26.93
CA GLY A 222 -9.87 17.73 -26.25
C GLY A 222 -8.98 18.72 -25.49
N PHE A 223 -8.16 18.18 -24.59
CA PHE A 223 -6.84 18.72 -24.24
C PHE A 223 -5.98 17.64 -23.56
N GLU A 224 -4.76 17.44 -24.06
CA GLU A 224 -3.75 16.49 -23.55
C GLU A 224 -3.11 16.97 -22.23
N ARG A 225 -2.72 16.02 -21.37
CA ARG A 225 -1.67 16.24 -20.35
C ARG A 225 -0.65 15.10 -20.38
N HIS A 226 0.62 15.49 -20.47
CA HIS A 226 1.80 14.62 -20.34
C HIS A 226 1.91 14.03 -18.92
N ILE A 227 2.27 12.75 -18.84
CA ILE A 227 2.85 12.13 -17.65
C ILE A 227 4.15 11.44 -18.10
N LEU A 228 5.21 11.61 -17.29
CA LEU A 228 6.54 11.03 -17.45
C LEU A 228 6.51 9.50 -17.35
#